data_AF-A0A5C7UVM2-F1
#
_entry.id   AF-A0A5C7UVM2-F1
#
_cell.length_a   1.000
_cell.length_b   1.000
_cell.length_c   1.000
_cell.angle_alpha   90.00
_cell.angle_beta   90.00
_cell.angle_gamma   90.00
#
_symmetry.space_group_name_H-M   'P 1'
#
loop_
_entity.id
_entity.type
_entity.pdbx_description
1 polymer ?
#
loop_
_entity_poly.entity_id
_entity_poly.type
_entity_poly.pdbx_seq_one_letter_code
_entity_poly.pdbx_strand_id
1 'polypeptide(L)'
;MINFIYSPFRPAVLLLVVLVSISVSGCAGSPTQASTGQFIDDSAITTKIKTKLLDDPVVSGLAISVETFKGTVQLSGFAKSKDEIAQAEKIARGVEGVKAVRNNILLKN
;
A
#
# COMPACT_ATOMS: atom_id res chain seq x y z
N MET A 1 -15.60 14.38 -57.29
CA MET A 1 -14.60 14.24 -56.20
C MET A 1 -13.95 12.87 -56.39
N ILE A 2 -12.96 12.70 -57.26
CA ILE A 2 -11.56 13.19 -57.23
C ILE A 2 -10.69 12.35 -56.26
N ASN A 3 -10.05 11.33 -56.84
CA ASN A 3 -8.63 10.92 -56.72
C ASN A 3 -8.06 10.16 -55.51
N PHE A 4 -7.05 9.34 -55.90
CA PHE A 4 -5.99 8.64 -55.14
C PHE A 4 -6.34 7.23 -54.63
N ILE A 5 -6.21 6.16 -55.43
CA ILE A 5 -5.05 5.69 -56.20
C ILE A 5 -3.84 5.34 -55.28
N TYR A 6 -3.60 4.02 -55.13
CA TYR A 6 -2.31 3.32 -55.14
C TYR A 6 -1.12 3.78 -54.26
N SER A 7 -0.70 2.85 -53.37
CA SER A 7 0.69 2.52 -52.98
C SER A 7 1.42 3.45 -51.98
N PRO A 8 2.44 3.00 -51.21
CA PRO A 8 2.87 1.65 -50.83
C PRO A 8 2.86 1.48 -49.29
N PHE A 9 2.00 0.63 -48.74
CA PHE A 9 2.27 0.06 -47.41
C PHE A 9 3.51 -0.83 -47.55
N ARG A 10 4.67 -0.22 -47.30
CA ARG A 10 6.00 -0.79 -47.52
C ARG A 10 6.11 -2.10 -46.73
N PRO A 11 6.49 -3.23 -47.35
CA PRO A 11 6.77 -4.50 -46.66
C PRO A 11 7.95 -4.40 -45.67
N ALA A 12 8.56 -3.22 -45.53
CA ALA A 12 9.62 -2.90 -44.58
C ALA A 12 9.14 -2.76 -43.11
N VAL A 13 7.85 -2.52 -42.85
CA VAL A 13 7.36 -2.36 -41.46
C VAL A 13 7.20 -3.71 -40.75
N LEU A 14 6.96 -4.78 -41.51
CA LEU A 14 6.83 -6.15 -40.99
C LEU A 14 8.18 -6.76 -40.58
N LEU A 15 9.30 -6.18 -41.00
CA LEU A 15 10.65 -6.70 -40.72
C LEU A 15 11.26 -6.12 -39.43
N LEU A 16 10.61 -5.14 -38.79
CA LEU A 16 11.15 -4.46 -37.61
C LEU A 16 10.66 -5.04 -36.26
N VAL A 17 9.65 -5.91 -36.27
CA VAL A 17 9.02 -6.45 -35.04
C VAL A 17 9.75 -7.69 -34.48
N VAL A 18 10.68 -8.29 -35.23
CA VAL A 18 11.33 -9.57 -34.86
C VAL A 18 12.63 -9.39 -34.03
N LEU A 19 13.12 -8.15 -33.83
CA LEU A 19 14.35 -7.89 -33.07
C LEU A 19 14.16 -7.68 -31.56
N VAL A 20 12.92 -7.67 -31.03
CA VAL A 20 12.64 -7.53 -29.59
C VAL A 20 12.39 -8.91 -28.96
N SER A 21 13.34 -9.83 -29.10
CA SER A 21 13.22 -11.17 -28.48
C SER A 21 14.54 -11.71 -27.92
N ILE A 22 15.55 -10.88 -27.72
CA ILE A 22 16.83 -11.35 -27.16
C ILE A 22 17.24 -10.46 -25.99
N SER A 23 17.30 -11.09 -24.82
CA SER A 23 17.90 -10.62 -23.57
C SER A 23 16.96 -10.00 -22.53
N VAL A 24 15.93 -10.73 -22.10
CA VAL A 24 15.62 -10.76 -20.66
C VAL A 24 16.51 -11.84 -20.04
N SER A 25 17.81 -11.54 -19.93
CA SER A 25 18.72 -12.28 -19.07
C SER A 25 18.42 -11.85 -17.64
N GLY A 26 17.42 -12.50 -17.03
CA GLY A 26 17.18 -12.41 -15.60
C GLY A 26 18.29 -13.14 -14.84
N CYS A 27 19.00 -12.42 -13.98
CA CYS A 27 19.70 -12.86 -12.77
C CYS A 27 20.26 -11.58 -12.11
N ALA A 28 20.18 -11.32 -10.81
CA ALA A 28 19.56 -11.99 -9.69
C ALA A 28 19.12 -10.85 -8.76
N GLY A 29 17.83 -10.78 -8.42
CA GLY A 29 17.38 -9.86 -7.39
C GLY A 29 18.03 -10.27 -6.08
N SER A 30 19.01 -9.47 -5.63
CA SER A 30 19.66 -9.59 -4.34
C SER A 30 18.63 -9.83 -3.23
N PRO A 31 18.93 -10.63 -2.18
CA PRO A 31 18.09 -10.70 -1.01
C PRO A 31 18.26 -9.41 -0.21
N THR A 32 17.66 -8.32 -0.68
CA THR A 32 17.30 -7.19 0.19
C THR A 32 16.03 -7.60 0.96
N GLN A 33 16.09 -8.75 1.63
CA GLN A 33 14.93 -9.49 2.11
C GLN A 33 14.37 -8.92 3.42
N ALA A 34 15.13 -8.07 4.12
CA ALA A 34 14.68 -7.44 5.37
C ALA A 34 13.99 -6.08 5.18
N SER A 35 14.27 -5.35 4.09
CA SER A 35 13.61 -4.05 3.85
C SER A 35 12.32 -4.24 3.07
N THR A 36 12.34 -4.84 1.88
CA THR A 36 11.14 -4.93 1.03
C THR A 36 10.05 -5.80 1.67
N GLY A 37 10.41 -6.94 2.28
CA GLY A 37 9.47 -7.78 3.02
C GLY A 37 8.81 -7.00 4.16
N GLN A 38 9.62 -6.35 5.00
CA GLN A 38 9.12 -5.63 6.15
C GLN A 38 8.28 -4.39 5.79
N PHE A 39 8.59 -3.68 4.69
CA PHE A 39 7.74 -2.59 4.19
C PHE A 39 6.39 -3.10 3.67
N ILE A 40 6.37 -4.25 3.00
CA ILE A 40 5.14 -4.89 2.53
C ILE A 40 4.31 -5.37 3.74
N ASP A 41 4.95 -5.99 4.73
CA ASP A 41 4.32 -6.44 5.97
C ASP A 41 3.73 -5.26 6.76
N ASP A 42 4.50 -4.18 6.95
CA ASP A 42 4.05 -2.98 7.66
C ASP A 42 2.86 -2.29 6.93
N SER A 43 2.86 -2.29 5.60
CA SER A 43 1.76 -1.75 4.80
C SER A 43 0.50 -2.61 4.90
N ALA A 44 0.65 -3.93 4.90
CA ALA A 44 -0.44 -4.87 5.11
C ALA A 44 -1.00 -4.77 6.55
N ILE A 45 -0.15 -4.63 7.56
CA ILE A 45 -0.54 -4.38 8.95
C ILE A 45 -1.32 -3.06 9.05
N THR A 46 -0.80 -1.98 8.47
CA THR A 46 -1.46 -0.67 8.48
C THR A 46 -2.84 -0.74 7.82
N THR A 47 -2.95 -1.40 6.67
CA THR A 47 -4.22 -1.60 5.98
C THR A 47 -5.19 -2.40 6.84
N LYS A 48 -4.76 -3.53 7.43
CA LYS A 48 -5.60 -4.35 8.32
C LYS A 48 -6.12 -3.54 9.52
N ILE A 49 -5.26 -2.73 10.14
CA ILE A 49 -5.67 -1.88 11.26
C ILE A 49 -6.70 -0.87 10.77
N LYS A 50 -6.43 -0.15 9.68
CA LYS A 50 -7.39 0.82 9.10
C LYS A 50 -8.73 0.18 8.78
N THR A 51 -8.76 -0.99 8.13
CA THR A 51 -10.00 -1.70 7.84
C THR A 51 -10.75 -2.05 9.13
N LYS A 52 -10.08 -2.60 10.14
CA LYS A 52 -10.72 -2.91 11.43
C LYS A 52 -11.24 -1.67 12.16
N LEU A 53 -10.54 -0.54 12.06
CA LEU A 53 -11.01 0.72 12.65
C LEU A 53 -12.20 1.32 11.89
N LEU A 54 -12.30 1.07 10.58
CA LEU A 54 -13.46 1.50 9.77
C LEU A 54 -14.67 0.60 9.98
N ASP A 55 -14.46 -0.69 10.26
CA ASP A 55 -15.52 -1.65 10.58
C ASP A 55 -16.04 -1.48 12.02
N ASP A 56 -15.30 -0.80 12.90
CA ASP A 56 -15.70 -0.59 14.28
C ASP A 56 -16.68 0.60 14.41
N PRO A 57 -17.89 0.41 14.94
CA PRO A 57 -18.90 1.47 15.05
C PRO A 57 -18.58 2.51 16.12
N VAL A 58 -17.67 2.20 17.05
CA VAL A 58 -17.24 3.11 18.12
C VAL A 58 -16.20 4.07 17.58
N VAL A 59 -15.26 3.59 16.76
CA VAL A 59 -14.13 4.36 16.26
C VAL A 59 -14.45 5.07 14.96
N SER A 60 -14.31 6.39 14.94
CA SER A 60 -14.30 7.15 13.69
C SER A 60 -13.00 6.89 12.91
N GLY A 61 -12.89 5.75 12.23
CA GLY A 61 -11.69 5.30 11.51
C GLY A 61 -11.15 6.27 10.45
N LEU A 62 -11.93 7.29 10.05
CA LEU A 62 -11.51 8.38 9.15
C LEU A 62 -10.77 9.53 9.86
N ALA A 63 -10.89 9.65 11.18
CA ALA A 63 -10.27 10.73 11.96
C ALA A 63 -8.96 10.30 12.66
N ILE A 64 -8.63 9.01 12.59
CA ILE A 64 -7.45 8.41 13.20
C ILE A 64 -6.51 7.94 12.09
N SER A 65 -5.31 8.48 12.09
CA SER A 65 -4.21 8.06 11.24
C SER A 65 -3.45 6.92 11.89
N VAL A 66 -3.08 5.94 11.08
CA VAL A 66 -2.30 4.77 11.48
C VAL A 66 -1.09 4.69 10.59
N GLU A 67 0.08 4.63 11.21
CA GLU A 67 1.37 4.40 10.56
C GLU A 67 2.07 3.25 11.26
N THR A 68 2.68 2.36 10.48
CA THR A 68 3.46 1.23 11.03
C THR A 68 4.88 1.31 10.53
N PHE A 69 5.84 1.16 11.43
CA PHE A 69 7.25 1.11 11.09
C PHE A 69 7.96 0.01 11.88
N LYS A 70 8.47 -0.99 11.16
CA LYS A 70 9.19 -2.15 11.72
C LYS A 70 8.40 -2.85 12.84
N GLY A 71 7.09 -3.00 12.64
CA GLY A 71 6.16 -3.58 13.63
C GLY A 71 5.80 -2.67 14.83
N THR A 72 6.23 -1.40 14.84
CA THR A 72 5.72 -0.41 15.79
C THR A 72 4.60 0.39 15.13
N VAL A 73 3.41 0.32 15.69
CA VAL A 73 2.25 1.07 15.22
C VAL A 73 2.18 2.41 15.95
N GLN A 74 2.02 3.48 15.19
CA GLN A 74 1.74 4.81 15.68
C GLN A 74 0.30 5.20 15.31
N LEU A 75 -0.47 5.52 16.34
CA LEU A 75 -1.84 6.01 16.22
C LEU A 75 -1.84 7.52 16.50
N SER A 76 -2.43 8.30 15.60
CA SER A 76 -2.52 9.76 15.72
C SER A 76 -3.86 10.26 15.20
N GLY A 77 -4.21 11.51 15.50
CA GLY A 77 -5.46 12.13 15.06
C GLY A 77 -6.35 12.54 16.23
N PHE A 78 -7.65 12.62 15.99
CA PHE A 78 -8.62 13.14 16.96
C PHE A 78 -9.73 12.13 17.25
N ALA A 79 -9.89 11.78 18.52
CA ALA A 79 -11.01 10.98 19.01
C ALA A 79 -12.05 11.87 19.69
N LYS A 80 -13.33 11.52 19.62
CA LYS A 80 -14.45 12.20 20.28
C LYS A 80 -14.67 11.70 21.70
N SER A 81 -14.13 10.54 22.05
CA SER A 81 -14.27 9.95 23.39
C SER A 81 -13.00 9.20 23.82
N LYS A 82 -12.88 8.93 25.13
CA LYS A 82 -11.81 8.07 25.65
C LYS A 82 -11.99 6.60 25.22
N ASP A 83 -13.22 6.16 25.06
CA ASP A 83 -13.54 4.81 24.54
C ASP A 83 -13.01 4.62 23.12
N GLU A 84 -13.12 5.62 22.24
CA GLU A 84 -12.52 5.55 20.90
C GLU A 84 -11.00 5.38 20.94
N ILE A 85 -10.32 6.08 21.85
CA ILE A 85 -8.86 5.97 22.02
C ILE A 85 -8.49 4.57 22.49
N ALA A 86 -9.20 4.04 23.49
CA ALA A 86 -8.96 2.71 24.03
C ALA A 86 -9.24 1.61 23.00
N GLN A 87 -10.30 1.77 22.21
CA GLN A 87 -10.70 0.80 21.21
C GLN A 87 -9.74 0.80 20.01
N ALA A 88 -9.30 1.97 19.56
CA ALA A 88 -8.28 2.06 18.51
C ALA A 88 -6.97 1.39 18.92
N GLU A 89 -6.54 1.59 20.17
CA GLU A 89 -5.37 0.92 20.72
C GLU A 89 -5.55 -0.60 20.79
N LYS A 90 -6.71 -1.07 21.26
CA LYS A 90 -7.03 -2.50 21.34
C LYS A 90 -7.01 -3.17 19.97
N ILE A 91 -7.60 -2.52 18.96
CA ILE A 91 -7.60 -3.01 17.57
C ILE A 91 -6.18 -3.11 17.04
N ALA A 92 -5.38 -2.06 17.22
CA ALA A 92 -3.99 -2.04 16.76
C ALA A 92 -3.16 -3.15 17.41
N ARG A 93 -3.29 -3.37 18.72
CA ARG A 93 -2.59 -4.45 19.44
C ARG A 93 -3.04 -5.84 19.01
N GLY A 94 -4.28 -5.99 18.56
CA GLY A 94 -4.85 -7.26 18.11
C GLY A 94 -4.48 -7.66 16.68
N VAL A 95 -3.65 -6.89 15.98
CA VAL A 95 -3.17 -7.25 14.64
C VAL A 95 -1.85 -8.01 14.74
N GLU A 96 -1.78 -9.14 14.05
CA GLU A 96 -0.58 -9.98 13.98
C GLU A 96 0.60 -9.21 13.38
N GLY A 97 1.78 -9.37 13.97
CA GLY A 97 3.00 -8.66 13.57
C GLY A 97 3.25 -7.34 14.32
N VAL A 98 2.29 -6.87 15.13
CA VAL A 98 2.46 -5.67 15.96
C VAL A 98 3.31 -6.00 17.20
N LYS A 99 4.45 -5.32 17.32
CA LYS A 99 5.39 -5.45 18.44
C LYS A 99 5.13 -4.41 19.51
N ALA A 100 4.77 -3.20 19.10
CA ALA A 100 4.51 -2.09 20.00
C ALA A 100 3.46 -1.15 19.42
N VAL A 101 2.71 -0.49 20.29
CA VAL A 101 1.74 0.55 19.93
C VAL A 101 2.09 1.83 20.66
N ARG A 102 2.10 2.94 19.92
CA ARG A 102 2.27 4.31 20.40
C ARG A 102 0.97 5.05 20.15
N ASN A 103 0.33 5.46 21.23
CA ASN A 103 -0.94 6.16 21.19
C ASN A 103 -0.69 7.67 21.35
N ASN A 104 -0.86 8.40 20.26
CA ASN A 104 -0.75 9.86 20.19
C ASN A 104 -2.09 10.48 19.74
N ILE A 105 -3.21 9.79 19.97
CA ILE A 105 -4.54 10.32 19.65
C ILE A 105 -4.91 11.40 20.66
N LEU A 106 -5.40 12.53 20.16
CA LEU A 106 -5.86 13.64 20.98
C LEU A 106 -7.37 13.56 21.17
N LEU A 107 -7.84 13.86 22.38
CA LEU A 107 -9.27 14.03 22.63
C LEU A 107 -9.72 15.37 22.05
N LYS A 108 -10.69 15.32 21.15
CA LYS A 108 -11.35 16.50 20.58
C LYS A 108 -12.23 17.12 21.67
N ASN A 109 -11.90 18.35 22.05
CA ASN A 109 -12.60 19.11 23.08
C ASN A 109 -13.66 20.04 22.50
#